data_AF-A0A3N5GAT7-F1
#
_entry.id   AF-A0A3N5GAT7-F1
#
_cell.length_a   1.000
_cell.length_b   1.000
_cell.length_c   1.000
_cell.angle_alpha   90.00
_cell.angle_beta   90.00
_cell.angle_gamma   90.00
#
_symmetry.space_group_name_H-M   'P 1'
#
loop_
_entity.id
_entity.type
_entity.pdbx_description
1 polymer ?
#
loop_
_entity_poly.entity_id
_entity_poly.type
_entity_poly.pdbx_seq_one_letter_code
_entity_poly.pdbx_strand_id
1 'polypeptide(L)'
;YFASLDGRPPKRLTTADTSGAFLPPDHVVFVRDGLLVAQRLDLSVGELTGEPVTLAVGVGSDARGRGGFSVSSDGHVAYRTGGNPRSQLTWRTRSGGAEVTAVEPDDSSYLELSPEGRRVAVQRVVNNNLDIWLIDLERGGSSRFTYDSANDQLPTWSPDGAWIAFSSNRPGRNNLYLKSVRGAVGSEELLLDTPNNKQPQHWSKDGRFLLYYEIDPQTGRDLWALERTGGSWKPRVVANTQFEERSGQFSPDGRWVAYETNESGRFEVVVQSFPEPGARWPVSTSGGMYPRWSADGREIYFMTPDSMLMAVPVAGGSSRLGTEPAFETGRPVPLFTPRVGGDGSTSLVRPPYAVLGDGRFLINELMESTTTPITLLLNWRP
;
A
#
# COMPACT_ATOMS: atom_id res chain seq x y z
N TYR A 1 -11.78 21.30 9.44
CA TYR A 1 -12.08 22.67 8.94
C TYR A 1 -13.54 22.96 9.22
N PHE A 2 -13.89 24.22 9.44
CA PHE A 2 -15.26 24.72 9.51
C PHE A 2 -15.58 25.45 8.21
N ALA A 3 -16.67 25.09 7.56
CA ALA A 3 -17.06 25.62 6.26
C ALA A 3 -18.55 25.99 6.27
N SER A 4 -18.90 27.02 5.51
CA SER A 4 -20.27 27.44 5.29
C SER A 4 -20.69 27.12 3.86
N LEU A 5 -21.98 26.86 3.63
CA LEU A 5 -22.54 26.60 2.30
C LEU A 5 -22.63 27.89 1.45
N ASP A 6 -22.36 29.06 2.04
CA ASP A 6 -22.39 30.37 1.38
C ASP A 6 -21.15 30.66 0.50
N GLY A 7 -20.24 29.70 0.34
CA GLY A 7 -19.06 29.83 -0.50
C GLY A 7 -17.87 30.55 0.16
N ARG A 8 -17.94 30.87 1.46
CA ARG A 8 -16.77 31.40 2.19
C ARG A 8 -15.66 30.35 2.28
N PRO A 9 -14.38 30.77 2.19
CA PRO A 9 -13.25 29.86 2.36
C PRO A 9 -13.33 29.11 3.69
N PRO A 10 -13.06 27.79 3.71
CA PRO A 10 -13.10 27.02 4.93
C PRO A 10 -12.02 27.46 5.91
N LYS A 11 -12.40 27.63 7.18
CA LYS A 11 -11.49 28.01 8.27
C LYS A 11 -10.91 26.77 8.93
N ARG A 12 -9.59 26.73 9.13
CA ARG A 12 -8.96 25.65 9.92
C ARG A 12 -9.26 25.89 11.40
N LEU A 13 -9.83 24.88 12.07
CA LEU A 13 -10.13 24.96 13.50
C LEU A 13 -8.92 24.61 14.36
N THR A 14 -8.30 23.46 14.09
CA THR A 14 -7.13 22.96 14.84
C THR A 14 -6.36 21.92 14.01
N THR A 15 -5.18 21.53 14.49
CA THR A 15 -4.46 20.34 14.07
C THR A 15 -5.01 19.12 14.82
N ALA A 16 -5.27 18.04 14.10
CA ALA A 16 -5.80 16.79 14.66
C ALA A 16 -5.31 15.61 13.81
N ASP A 17 -5.28 14.42 14.40
CA ASP A 17 -4.94 13.16 13.74
C ASP A 17 -6.10 12.67 12.85
N THR A 18 -7.31 13.18 13.08
CA THR A 18 -8.52 12.77 12.39
C THR A 18 -9.37 13.93 11.91
N SER A 19 -10.29 13.62 10.99
CA SER A 19 -11.48 14.44 10.79
C SER A 19 -12.27 14.56 12.09
N GLY A 20 -12.84 15.73 12.34
CA GLY A 20 -13.70 15.98 13.51
C GLY A 20 -15.16 15.65 13.22
N ALA A 21 -15.89 15.19 14.24
CA ALA A 21 -17.33 15.00 14.20
C ALA A 21 -18.02 16.00 15.12
N PHE A 22 -19.13 16.58 14.67
CA PHE A 22 -19.90 17.51 15.47
C PHE A 22 -20.70 16.76 16.55
N LEU A 23 -20.55 17.18 17.79
CA LEU A 23 -21.28 16.71 18.95
C LEU A 23 -22.23 17.81 19.42
N PRO A 24 -23.55 17.64 19.21
CA PRO A 24 -24.52 18.65 19.59
C PRO A 24 -24.47 18.97 21.09
N PRO A 25 -24.73 20.23 21.48
CA PRO A 25 -25.16 21.33 20.61
C PRO A 25 -24.02 22.18 20.03
N ASP A 26 -22.81 22.07 20.55
CA ASP A 26 -21.75 23.06 20.31
C ASP A 26 -20.34 22.52 20.50
N HIS A 27 -20.10 21.21 20.31
CA HIS A 27 -18.78 20.61 20.44
C HIS A 27 -18.31 19.94 19.16
N VAL A 28 -16.99 19.83 18.99
CA VAL A 28 -16.38 18.98 17.97
C VAL A 28 -15.53 17.93 18.69
N VAL A 29 -15.72 16.67 18.31
CA VAL A 29 -14.95 15.52 18.78
C VAL A 29 -13.93 15.14 17.72
N PHE A 30 -12.68 14.99 18.10
CA PHE A 30 -11.58 14.60 17.21
C PHE A 30 -10.48 13.87 17.98
N VAL A 31 -9.60 13.17 17.28
CA VAL A 31 -8.40 12.57 17.88
C VAL A 31 -7.21 13.50 17.71
N ARG A 32 -6.45 13.72 18.77
CA ARG A 32 -5.16 14.45 18.76
C ARG A 32 -4.18 13.77 19.70
N ASP A 33 -3.03 13.38 19.18
CA ASP A 33 -2.00 12.65 19.91
C ASP A 33 -2.56 11.35 20.56
N GLY A 34 -3.46 10.67 19.84
CA GLY A 34 -4.17 9.47 20.33
C GLY A 34 -5.20 9.72 21.43
N LEU A 35 -5.47 10.98 21.80
CA LEU A 35 -6.53 11.38 22.73
C LEU A 35 -7.80 11.69 21.95
N LEU A 36 -8.92 11.06 22.31
CA LEU A 36 -10.23 11.50 21.85
C LEU A 36 -10.64 12.72 22.66
N VAL A 37 -10.76 13.86 22.00
CA VAL A 37 -10.99 15.16 22.63
C VAL A 37 -12.32 15.73 22.14
N ALA A 38 -13.12 16.25 23.06
CA ALA A 38 -14.24 17.15 22.76
C ALA A 38 -13.83 18.58 23.12
N GLN A 39 -14.01 19.52 22.19
CA GLN A 39 -13.80 20.94 22.45
C GLN A 39 -14.97 21.75 21.93
N ARG A 40 -15.36 22.78 22.67
CA ARG A 40 -16.48 23.65 22.31
C ARG A 40 -16.16 24.40 21.02
N LEU A 41 -17.11 24.47 20.11
CA LEU A 41 -17.08 25.24 18.87
C LEU A 41 -18.10 26.36 18.98
N ASP A 42 -17.63 27.60 18.96
CA ASP A 42 -18.50 28.75 18.76
C ASP A 42 -18.91 28.79 17.29
N LEU A 43 -20.16 28.40 17.01
CA LEU A 43 -20.73 28.35 15.66
C LEU A 43 -20.90 29.74 15.03
N SER A 44 -20.95 30.81 15.83
CA SER A 44 -21.15 32.17 15.32
C SER A 44 -19.89 32.74 14.65
N VAL A 45 -18.71 32.35 15.17
CA VAL A 45 -17.40 32.81 14.68
C VAL A 45 -16.54 31.69 14.06
N GLY A 46 -16.97 30.43 14.20
CA GLY A 46 -16.26 29.26 13.70
C GLY A 46 -14.91 29.05 14.39
N GLU A 47 -14.87 29.14 15.72
CA GLU A 47 -13.66 28.98 16.53
C GLU A 47 -13.84 27.99 17.66
N LEU A 48 -12.79 27.23 17.96
CA LEU A 48 -12.76 26.40 19.15
C LEU A 48 -12.53 27.30 20.37
N THR A 49 -13.34 27.10 21.40
CA THR A 49 -13.32 27.87 22.64
C THR A 49 -13.27 26.94 23.85
N GLY A 50 -12.82 27.47 24.98
CA GLY A 50 -12.69 26.70 26.22
C GLY A 50 -11.58 25.64 26.17
N GLU A 51 -11.37 25.01 27.32
CA GLU A 51 -10.39 23.94 27.46
C GLU A 51 -10.91 22.64 26.80
N PRO A 52 -10.06 21.91 26.06
CA PRO A 52 -10.41 20.61 25.51
C PRO A 52 -10.64 19.57 26.62
N VAL A 53 -11.71 18.79 26.51
CA VAL A 53 -12.05 17.69 27.42
C VAL A 53 -11.64 16.36 26.77
N THR A 54 -10.79 15.59 27.45
CA THR A 54 -10.42 14.24 27.00
C THR A 54 -11.52 13.23 27.34
N LEU A 55 -12.09 12.59 26.32
CA LEU A 55 -13.11 11.54 26.44
C LEU A 55 -12.49 10.15 26.60
N ALA A 56 -11.36 9.90 25.93
CA ALA A 56 -10.67 8.61 25.95
C ALA A 56 -9.19 8.77 25.58
N VAL A 57 -8.37 7.81 26.03
CA VAL A 57 -6.94 7.71 25.71
C VAL A 57 -6.71 6.47 24.84
N GLY A 58 -5.84 6.58 23.85
CA GLY A 58 -5.46 5.46 22.98
C GLY A 58 -6.49 5.12 21.92
N VAL A 59 -7.20 6.13 21.41
CA VAL A 59 -8.09 5.99 20.24
C VAL A 59 -7.23 6.16 18.98
N GLY A 60 -7.15 5.10 18.18
CA GLY A 60 -6.36 5.09 16.96
C GLY A 60 -6.99 5.87 15.81
N SER A 61 -6.17 6.21 14.82
CA SER A 61 -6.58 6.80 13.55
C SER A 61 -5.91 6.08 12.38
N ASP A 62 -6.58 5.97 11.24
CA ASP A 62 -5.98 5.40 10.04
C ASP A 62 -5.20 6.44 9.20
N ALA A 63 -4.44 5.96 8.21
CA ALA A 63 -3.66 6.82 7.31
C ALA A 63 -4.50 7.80 6.45
N ARG A 64 -5.84 7.73 6.52
CA ARG A 64 -6.77 8.66 5.85
C ARG A 64 -7.39 9.65 6.82
N GLY A 65 -6.94 9.67 8.08
CA GLY A 65 -7.45 10.56 9.13
C GLY A 65 -8.84 10.17 9.63
N ARG A 66 -9.21 8.88 9.60
CA ARG A 66 -10.43 8.39 10.25
C ARG A 66 -10.09 7.83 11.63
N GLY A 67 -10.79 8.30 12.66
CA GLY A 67 -10.60 7.83 14.03
C GLY A 67 -11.47 6.62 14.37
N GLY A 68 -11.07 5.85 15.37
CA GLY A 68 -11.87 4.78 15.96
C GLY A 68 -13.05 5.29 16.82
N PHE A 69 -13.80 6.29 16.35
CA PHE A 69 -14.95 6.86 17.05
C PHE A 69 -16.07 7.28 16.08
N SER A 70 -17.28 7.42 16.62
CA SER A 70 -18.42 8.03 15.94
C SER A 70 -19.26 8.86 16.93
N VAL A 71 -19.97 9.85 16.39
CA VAL A 71 -20.88 10.71 17.16
C VAL A 71 -22.26 10.63 16.52
N SER A 72 -23.30 10.43 17.32
CA SER A 72 -24.68 10.43 16.88
C SER A 72 -25.30 11.84 16.95
N SER A 73 -26.38 12.04 16.20
CA SER A 73 -27.12 13.32 16.18
C SER A 73 -27.83 13.64 17.50
N ASP A 74 -28.03 12.65 18.38
CA ASP A 74 -28.62 12.81 19.71
C ASP A 74 -27.57 12.91 20.84
N GLY A 75 -26.28 13.03 20.50
CA GLY A 75 -25.23 13.37 21.46
C GLY A 75 -24.51 12.19 22.11
N HIS A 76 -24.61 10.99 21.53
CA HIS A 76 -23.86 9.82 21.96
C HIS A 76 -22.51 9.74 21.25
N VAL A 77 -21.50 9.24 21.96
CA VAL A 77 -20.17 9.01 21.41
C VAL A 77 -19.82 7.53 21.57
N ALA A 78 -19.58 6.84 20.46
CA ALA A 78 -19.03 5.49 20.47
C ALA A 78 -17.54 5.57 20.11
N TYR A 79 -16.68 4.85 20.84
CA TYR A 79 -15.25 4.80 20.52
C TYR A 79 -14.65 3.44 20.84
N ARG A 80 -13.50 3.16 20.25
CA ARG A 80 -12.67 2.00 20.57
C ARG A 80 -11.25 2.45 20.90
N THR A 81 -10.75 2.02 22.05
CA THR A 81 -9.35 2.20 22.47
C THR A 81 -8.49 1.06 21.96
N GLY A 82 -7.16 1.10 22.15
CA GLY A 82 -6.27 0.01 21.74
C GLY A 82 -5.46 0.28 20.48
N GLY A 83 -5.46 1.53 19.99
CA GLY A 83 -4.65 1.96 18.86
C GLY A 83 -4.99 1.25 17.54
N ASN A 84 -4.17 1.50 16.52
CA ASN A 84 -4.20 0.65 15.33
C ASN A 84 -3.67 -0.73 15.70
N PRO A 85 -4.19 -1.81 15.07
CA PRO A 85 -3.58 -3.13 15.18
C PRO A 85 -2.09 -2.99 14.85
N ARG A 86 -1.22 -3.29 15.83
CA ARG A 86 0.22 -3.28 15.58
C ARG A 86 0.55 -4.38 14.61
N SER A 87 1.49 -4.11 13.72
CA SER A 87 2.04 -5.13 12.84
C SER A 87 3.54 -5.23 13.02
N GLN A 88 4.09 -6.38 12.66
CA GLN A 88 5.52 -6.63 12.66
C GLN A 88 5.93 -7.39 11.41
N LEU A 89 7.14 -7.12 10.93
CA LEU A 89 7.73 -7.87 9.82
C LEU A 89 8.16 -9.26 10.31
N THR A 90 7.56 -10.30 9.76
CA THR A 90 7.80 -11.70 10.17
C THR A 90 8.27 -12.53 8.99
N TRP A 91 9.36 -13.27 9.20
CA TRP A 91 9.81 -14.30 8.25
C TRP A 91 9.05 -15.60 8.45
N ARG A 92 8.46 -16.12 7.37
CA ARG A 92 7.82 -17.43 7.32
C ARG A 92 8.44 -18.33 6.27
N THR A 93 8.54 -19.61 6.61
CA THR A 93 8.87 -20.66 5.64
C THR A 93 7.71 -20.89 4.69
N ARG A 94 7.95 -21.67 3.64
CA ARG A 94 6.91 -22.11 2.72
C ARG A 94 5.75 -22.85 3.40
N SER A 95 5.99 -23.55 4.50
CA SER A 95 4.94 -24.24 5.27
C SER A 95 4.22 -23.33 6.26
N GLY A 96 4.57 -22.04 6.33
CA GLY A 96 3.98 -21.05 7.25
C GLY A 96 4.61 -21.02 8.64
N GLY A 97 5.62 -21.86 8.90
CA GLY A 97 6.39 -21.83 10.14
C GLY A 97 7.15 -20.51 10.28
N ALA A 98 7.09 -19.87 11.44
CA ALA A 98 7.86 -18.67 11.72
C ALA A 98 9.31 -19.07 12.04
N GLU A 99 10.28 -18.47 11.35
CA GLU A 99 11.72 -18.73 11.59
C GLU A 99 12.41 -17.60 12.39
N VAL A 100 11.97 -16.35 12.21
CA VAL A 100 12.57 -15.18 12.88
C VAL A 100 11.47 -14.18 13.22
N THR A 101 11.33 -13.87 14.51
CA THR A 101 10.35 -12.91 15.00
C THR A 101 10.91 -11.49 14.94
N ALA A 102 10.26 -10.68 14.11
CA ALA A 102 10.10 -9.24 14.23
C ALA A 102 11.34 -8.34 14.14
N VAL A 103 11.34 -7.46 13.14
CA VAL A 103 11.70 -6.06 13.40
C VAL A 103 10.64 -5.49 14.34
N GLU A 104 11.05 -4.67 15.31
CA GLU A 104 10.17 -3.99 16.29
C GLU A 104 8.84 -3.55 15.67
N PRO A 105 7.71 -3.80 16.36
CA PRO A 105 6.39 -3.40 15.88
C PRO A 105 6.34 -1.91 15.57
N ASP A 106 5.89 -1.57 14.38
CA ASP A 106 5.73 -0.19 13.95
C ASP A 106 4.44 0.01 13.15
N ASP A 107 4.09 1.28 12.93
CA ASP A 107 2.93 1.67 12.13
C ASP A 107 3.27 1.70 10.62
N SER A 108 4.28 0.95 10.19
CA SER A 108 4.69 0.92 8.79
C SER A 108 3.76 0.03 7.95
N SER A 109 3.60 0.43 6.68
CA SER A 109 2.80 -0.30 5.70
C SER A 109 3.54 -0.38 4.37
N TYR A 110 3.04 -1.22 3.45
CA TYR A 110 3.56 -1.36 2.09
C TYR A 110 5.08 -1.60 2.02
N LEU A 111 5.46 -2.83 2.33
CA LEU A 111 6.86 -3.26 2.35
C LEU A 111 7.36 -3.62 0.94
N GLU A 112 8.61 -3.27 0.65
CA GLU A 112 9.38 -3.81 -0.47
C GLU A 112 10.76 -4.24 0.02
N LEU A 113 11.09 -5.51 -0.20
CA LEU A 113 12.38 -6.08 0.18
C LEU A 113 13.48 -5.66 -0.81
N SER A 114 14.64 -5.26 -0.31
CA SER A 114 15.83 -5.03 -1.13
C SER A 114 16.23 -6.31 -1.86
N PRO A 115 16.80 -6.26 -3.08
CA PRO A 115 17.20 -7.45 -3.83
C PRO A 115 18.14 -8.40 -3.05
N GLU A 116 19.00 -7.84 -2.19
CA GLU A 116 19.91 -8.60 -1.34
C GLU A 116 19.26 -9.22 -0.09
N GLY A 117 17.99 -8.91 0.20
CA GLY A 117 17.26 -9.42 1.37
C GLY A 117 17.66 -8.81 2.72
N ARG A 118 18.48 -7.75 2.75
CA ARG A 118 19.02 -7.16 3.98
C ARG A 118 18.28 -5.94 4.50
N ARG A 119 17.52 -5.28 3.62
CA ARG A 119 16.76 -4.07 3.95
C ARG A 119 15.34 -4.15 3.44
N VAL A 120 14.45 -3.43 4.10
CA VAL A 120 13.07 -3.25 3.65
C VAL A 120 12.80 -1.77 3.53
N ALA A 121 12.26 -1.36 2.38
CA ALA A 121 11.66 -0.05 2.24
C ALA A 121 10.20 -0.16 2.65
N VAL A 122 9.76 0.73 3.52
CA VAL A 122 8.37 0.81 3.99
C VAL A 122 7.89 2.24 3.88
N GLN A 123 6.57 2.41 3.85
CA GLN A 123 5.95 3.70 4.03
C GLN A 123 5.53 3.87 5.49
N ARG A 124 5.81 5.03 6.08
CA ARG A 124 5.46 5.37 7.45
C ARG A 124 4.84 6.77 7.52
N VAL A 125 3.77 6.91 8.32
CA VAL A 125 3.20 8.22 8.64
C VAL A 125 3.98 8.81 9.82
N VAL A 126 4.54 10.00 9.64
CA VAL A 126 5.16 10.77 10.73
C VAL A 126 4.67 12.20 10.65
N ASN A 127 4.06 12.71 11.73
CA ASN A 127 3.49 14.07 11.78
C ASN A 127 2.53 14.38 10.61
N ASN A 128 1.65 13.41 10.28
CA ASN A 128 0.69 13.51 9.18
C ASN A 128 1.32 13.67 7.78
N ASN A 129 2.59 13.27 7.62
CA ASN A 129 3.28 13.16 6.34
C ASN A 129 3.67 11.70 6.08
N LEU A 130 3.49 11.25 4.84
CA LEU A 130 3.97 9.94 4.41
C LEU A 130 5.40 10.06 3.90
N ASP A 131 6.27 9.23 4.46
CA ASP A 131 7.65 9.11 4.02
C ASP A 131 8.04 7.65 3.82
N ILE A 132 9.03 7.46 2.95
CA ILE A 132 9.72 6.20 2.83
C ILE A 132 10.75 6.08 3.95
N TRP A 133 10.79 4.92 4.60
CA TRP A 133 11.75 4.55 5.62
C TRP A 133 12.46 3.27 5.20
N LEU A 134 13.74 3.15 5.55
CA LEU A 134 14.52 1.94 5.37
C LEU A 134 14.74 1.27 6.72
N ILE A 135 14.46 -0.02 6.77
CA ILE A 135 14.66 -0.89 7.92
C ILE A 135 15.83 -1.83 7.59
N ASP A 136 16.82 -1.94 8.48
CA ASP A 136 17.91 -2.92 8.38
C ASP A 136 17.48 -4.22 9.09
N LEU A 137 17.34 -5.31 8.33
CA LEU A 137 16.86 -6.59 8.85
C LEU A 137 17.94 -7.37 9.61
N GLU A 138 19.22 -7.06 9.42
CA GLU A 138 20.32 -7.77 10.07
C GLU A 138 20.74 -7.10 11.37
N ARG A 139 20.90 -5.77 11.34
CA ARG A 139 21.38 -4.99 12.50
C ARG A 139 20.25 -4.49 13.38
N GLY A 140 19.02 -4.54 12.88
CA GLY A 140 17.90 -3.82 13.45
C GLY A 140 18.02 -2.30 13.26
N GLY A 141 16.91 -1.61 13.47
CA GLY A 141 16.82 -0.16 13.35
C GLY A 141 16.19 0.32 12.04
N SER A 142 15.81 1.59 12.02
CA SER A 142 15.17 2.23 10.87
C SER A 142 15.68 3.66 10.68
N SER A 143 15.74 4.10 9.43
CA SER A 143 16.14 5.46 9.06
C SER A 143 15.20 6.03 8.01
N ARG A 144 14.86 7.31 8.14
CA ARG A 144 14.04 8.04 7.17
C ARG A 144 14.79 8.19 5.85
N PHE A 145 14.13 7.89 4.73
CA PHE A 145 14.72 7.94 3.40
C PHE A 145 14.32 9.20 2.63
N THR A 146 13.04 9.56 2.66
CA THR A 146 12.52 10.80 2.04
C THR A 146 12.21 11.84 3.10
N TYR A 147 12.30 13.13 2.74
CA TYR A 147 12.20 14.25 3.70
C TYR A 147 11.29 15.39 3.23
N ASP A 148 10.60 15.21 2.11
CA ASP A 148 9.75 16.24 1.53
C ASP A 148 8.47 16.43 2.36
N SER A 149 7.85 17.61 2.24
CA SER A 149 6.55 17.89 2.89
C SER A 149 5.38 17.29 2.12
N ALA A 150 5.60 16.85 0.89
CA ALA A 150 4.70 16.00 0.14
C ALA A 150 4.73 14.55 0.65
N ASN A 151 3.63 13.85 0.43
CA ASN A 151 3.50 12.43 0.72
C ASN A 151 4.30 11.61 -0.30
N ASP A 152 5.32 10.91 0.19
CA ASP A 152 6.10 9.93 -0.54
C ASP A 152 5.69 8.51 -0.10
N GLN A 153 5.27 7.68 -1.06
CA GLN A 153 4.56 6.43 -0.79
C GLN A 153 4.91 5.30 -1.77
N LEU A 154 4.64 4.07 -1.35
CA LEU A 154 4.71 2.85 -2.19
C LEU A 154 6.08 2.65 -2.87
N PRO A 155 7.14 2.39 -2.08
CA PRO A 155 8.49 2.25 -2.60
C PRO A 155 8.66 0.98 -3.44
N THR A 156 9.58 1.01 -4.40
CA THR A 156 9.99 -0.16 -5.20
C THR A 156 11.50 -0.10 -5.45
N TRP A 157 12.23 -1.14 -5.05
CA TRP A 157 13.68 -1.21 -5.23
C TRP A 157 14.07 -1.50 -6.68
N SER A 158 15.10 -0.84 -7.18
CA SER A 158 15.80 -1.25 -8.39
C SER A 158 16.48 -2.61 -8.17
N PRO A 159 16.67 -3.42 -9.23
CA PRO A 159 17.21 -4.79 -9.10
C PRO A 159 18.67 -4.83 -8.62
N ASP A 160 19.40 -3.72 -8.76
CA ASP A 160 20.78 -3.55 -8.27
C ASP A 160 20.84 -3.02 -6.82
N GLY A 161 19.71 -2.70 -6.21
CA GLY A 161 19.64 -2.14 -4.85
C GLY A 161 20.18 -0.72 -4.72
N ALA A 162 20.44 -0.02 -5.83
CA ALA A 162 21.04 1.32 -5.82
C ALA A 162 20.01 2.46 -5.80
N TRP A 163 18.77 2.18 -6.18
CA TRP A 163 17.71 3.16 -6.34
C TRP A 163 16.38 2.66 -5.77
N ILE A 164 15.54 3.60 -5.36
CA ILE A 164 14.16 3.34 -4.97
C ILE A 164 13.27 4.26 -5.79
N ALA A 165 12.35 3.65 -6.55
CA ALA A 165 11.24 4.36 -7.16
C ALA A 165 10.10 4.48 -6.15
N PHE A 166 9.38 5.59 -6.16
CA PHE A 166 8.24 5.79 -5.26
C PHE A 166 7.25 6.77 -5.91
N SER A 167 6.03 6.82 -5.37
CA SER A 167 5.00 7.77 -5.78
C SER A 167 5.04 8.99 -4.87
N SER A 168 4.91 10.19 -5.44
CA SER A 168 4.89 11.43 -4.66
C SER A 168 3.87 12.44 -5.17
N ASN A 169 3.19 13.13 -4.25
CA ASN A 169 2.21 14.16 -4.57
C ASN A 169 2.77 15.60 -4.60
N ARG A 170 4.10 15.79 -4.70
CA ARG A 170 4.76 17.12 -4.79
C ARG A 170 4.05 18.11 -5.74
N PRO A 171 3.67 17.75 -7.00
CA PRO A 171 2.96 18.65 -7.90
C PRO A 171 1.42 18.58 -7.75
N GLY A 172 0.91 18.30 -6.55
CA GLY A 172 -0.52 18.18 -6.24
C GLY A 172 -1.17 16.87 -6.69
N ARG A 173 -0.42 15.98 -7.34
CA ARG A 173 -0.85 14.66 -7.82
C ARG A 173 0.29 13.66 -7.74
N ASN A 174 -0.04 12.38 -7.61
CA ASN A 174 0.94 11.32 -7.48
C ASN A 174 1.69 11.08 -8.80
N ASN A 175 2.97 11.41 -8.83
CA ASN A 175 3.90 11.15 -9.93
C ASN A 175 4.99 10.16 -9.50
N LEU A 176 5.72 9.61 -10.47
CA LEU A 176 6.81 8.68 -10.22
C LEU A 176 8.12 9.42 -9.98
N TYR A 177 8.75 9.16 -8.86
CA TYR A 177 10.06 9.69 -8.49
C TYR A 177 11.06 8.56 -8.28
N LEU A 178 12.35 8.89 -8.43
CA LEU A 178 13.47 8.00 -8.22
C LEU A 178 14.49 8.66 -7.31
N LYS A 179 14.99 7.92 -6.32
CA LYS A 179 16.04 8.40 -5.43
C LYS A 179 17.14 7.37 -5.27
N SER A 180 18.39 7.82 -5.33
CA SER A 180 19.54 6.96 -5.04
C SER A 180 19.58 6.64 -3.55
N VAL A 181 19.88 5.39 -3.23
CA VAL A 181 20.07 4.91 -1.85
C VAL A 181 21.27 5.58 -1.18
N ARG A 182 22.25 6.06 -1.96
CA ARG A 182 23.41 6.85 -1.51
C ARG A 182 23.30 8.34 -1.86
N GLY A 183 22.15 8.76 -2.40
CA GLY A 183 21.91 10.14 -2.78
C GLY A 183 21.80 11.06 -1.57
N ALA A 184 22.09 12.34 -1.78
CA ALA A 184 21.84 13.36 -0.78
C ALA A 184 20.32 13.52 -0.53
N VAL A 185 19.96 14.14 0.59
CA VAL A 185 18.58 14.59 0.82
C VAL A 185 18.22 15.61 -0.27
N GLY A 186 17.04 15.50 -0.88
CA GLY A 186 16.59 16.43 -1.92
C GLY A 186 17.08 16.10 -3.34
N SER A 187 17.77 14.97 -3.54
CA SER A 187 18.29 14.56 -4.86
C SER A 187 17.35 13.62 -5.63
N GLU A 188 16.04 13.76 -5.44
CA GLU A 188 15.01 12.96 -6.11
C GLU A 188 14.81 13.40 -7.57
N GLU A 189 14.71 12.43 -8.49
CA GLU A 189 14.45 12.64 -9.92
C GLU A 189 12.98 12.35 -10.24
N LEU A 190 12.29 13.26 -10.94
CA LEU A 190 10.96 13.02 -11.50
C LEU A 190 11.08 12.18 -12.78
N LEU A 191 10.49 10.99 -12.79
CA LEU A 191 10.59 10.04 -13.92
C LEU A 191 9.54 10.29 -15.01
N LEU A 192 8.33 10.68 -14.61
CA LEU A 192 7.20 10.83 -15.52
C LEU A 192 6.21 11.85 -14.97
N ASP A 193 5.94 12.86 -15.78
CA ASP A 193 5.00 13.94 -15.47
C ASP A 193 3.85 13.94 -16.47
N THR A 194 2.76 13.25 -16.16
CA THR A 194 1.51 13.32 -16.95
C THR A 194 0.31 13.58 -16.04
N PRO A 195 -0.90 13.87 -16.56
CA PRO A 195 -2.02 14.35 -15.74
C PRO A 195 -2.56 13.35 -14.70
N ASN A 196 -2.45 12.06 -14.98
CA ASN A 196 -3.06 11.01 -14.16
C ASN A 196 -2.15 10.57 -12.99
N ASN A 197 -2.74 10.12 -11.89
CA ASN A 197 -1.98 9.61 -10.72
C ASN A 197 -1.25 8.30 -11.06
N LYS A 198 -0.03 8.10 -10.53
CA LYS A 198 0.82 6.94 -10.84
C LYS A 198 1.43 6.31 -9.61
N GLN A 199 1.59 5.00 -9.66
CA GLN A 199 2.22 4.24 -8.57
C GLN A 199 3.16 3.15 -9.11
N PRO A 200 4.45 3.12 -8.69
CA PRO A 200 5.43 2.16 -9.21
C PRO A 200 5.20 0.76 -8.63
N GLN A 201 5.16 -0.28 -9.45
CA GLN A 201 4.84 -1.66 -9.04
C GLN A 201 6.08 -2.57 -8.88
N HIS A 202 6.94 -2.64 -9.90
CA HIS A 202 8.05 -3.59 -9.95
C HIS A 202 9.08 -3.22 -11.03
N TRP A 203 10.34 -3.52 -10.77
CA TRP A 203 11.41 -3.37 -11.76
C TRP A 203 11.65 -4.66 -12.55
N SER A 204 12.02 -4.53 -13.82
CA SER A 204 12.57 -5.67 -14.55
C SER A 204 13.96 -6.00 -14.00
N LYS A 205 14.35 -7.28 -14.04
CA LYS A 205 15.63 -7.75 -13.49
C LYS A 205 16.86 -7.09 -14.15
N ASP A 206 16.72 -6.68 -15.41
CA ASP A 206 17.75 -5.96 -16.17
C ASP A 206 17.78 -4.44 -15.90
N GLY A 207 16.85 -3.91 -15.08
CA GLY A 207 16.75 -2.48 -14.75
C GLY A 207 16.28 -1.59 -15.90
N ARG A 208 15.87 -2.17 -17.03
CA ARG A 208 15.41 -1.43 -18.22
C ARG A 208 13.98 -0.95 -18.10
N PHE A 209 13.15 -1.62 -17.32
CA PHE A 209 11.73 -1.29 -17.17
C PHE A 209 11.32 -1.11 -15.71
N LEU A 210 10.41 -0.16 -15.48
CA LEU A 210 9.67 0.01 -14.23
C LEU A 210 8.17 -0.11 -14.54
N LEU A 211 7.51 -1.15 -14.03
CA LEU A 211 6.05 -1.22 -14.04
C LEU A 211 5.48 -0.15 -13.14
N TYR A 212 4.39 0.45 -13.56
CA TYR A 212 3.55 1.32 -12.77
C TYR A 212 2.11 1.11 -13.19
N TYR A 213 1.16 1.41 -12.31
CA TYR A 213 -0.19 1.66 -12.79
C TYR A 213 -0.46 3.16 -12.86
N GLU A 214 -1.32 3.54 -13.78
CA GLU A 214 -1.89 4.87 -13.91
C GLU A 214 -3.37 4.82 -13.54
N ILE A 215 -3.87 5.84 -12.83
CA ILE A 215 -5.30 5.96 -12.53
C ILE A 215 -5.94 6.89 -13.55
N ASP A 216 -6.54 6.29 -14.58
CA ASP A 216 -7.32 6.97 -15.60
C ASP A 216 -8.78 7.19 -15.13
N PRO A 217 -9.40 8.34 -15.42
CA PRO A 217 -10.79 8.61 -15.02
C PRO A 217 -11.84 7.71 -15.65
N GLN A 218 -11.56 7.07 -16.80
CA GLN A 218 -12.52 6.25 -17.55
C GLN A 218 -12.33 4.76 -17.31
N THR A 219 -11.09 4.28 -17.37
CA THR A 219 -10.74 2.86 -17.28
C THR A 219 -10.32 2.42 -15.88
N GLY A 220 -10.03 3.36 -14.98
CA GLY A 220 -9.60 3.07 -13.63
C GLY A 220 -8.10 2.86 -13.57
N ARG A 221 -7.62 1.75 -12.99
CA ARG A 221 -6.18 1.45 -12.94
C ARG A 221 -5.76 0.72 -14.20
N ASP A 222 -4.87 1.31 -14.98
CA ASP A 222 -4.25 0.67 -16.14
C ASP A 222 -2.78 0.36 -15.85
N LEU A 223 -2.26 -0.75 -16.39
CA LEU A 223 -0.89 -1.18 -16.18
C LEU A 223 0.03 -0.74 -17.33
N TRP A 224 1.13 -0.10 -16.97
CA TRP A 224 2.11 0.47 -17.88
C TRP A 224 3.53 0.08 -17.47
N ALA A 225 4.47 0.20 -18.41
CA ALA A 225 5.90 0.10 -18.17
C ALA A 225 6.59 1.39 -18.61
N LEU A 226 7.43 1.96 -17.74
CA LEU A 226 8.42 2.95 -18.15
C LEU A 226 9.65 2.20 -18.67
N GLU A 227 10.04 2.44 -19.93
CA GLU A 227 11.26 1.91 -20.52
C GLU A 227 12.37 2.96 -20.52
N ARG A 228 13.57 2.57 -20.06
CA ARG A 228 14.76 3.39 -20.15
C ARG A 228 15.42 3.23 -21.52
N THR A 229 15.31 4.25 -22.37
CA THR A 229 15.94 4.30 -23.70
C THR A 229 16.72 5.60 -23.89
N GLY A 230 18.01 5.48 -24.24
CA GLY A 230 18.85 6.65 -24.55
C GLY A 230 18.96 7.68 -23.44
N GLY A 231 18.91 7.26 -22.17
CA GLY A 231 18.94 8.16 -21.01
C GLY A 231 17.60 8.79 -20.65
N SER A 232 16.53 8.52 -21.40
CA SER A 232 15.16 8.99 -21.14
C SER A 232 14.23 7.84 -20.76
N TRP A 233 13.13 8.16 -20.08
CA TRP A 233 12.05 7.22 -19.76
C TRP A 233 10.88 7.42 -20.71
N LYS A 234 10.39 6.32 -21.29
CA LYS A 234 9.25 6.33 -22.21
C LYS A 234 8.16 5.35 -21.75
N PRO A 235 6.89 5.78 -21.68
CA PRO A 235 5.80 4.88 -21.31
C PRO A 235 5.50 3.89 -22.43
N ARG A 236 5.15 2.66 -22.05
CA ARG A 236 4.65 1.59 -22.89
C ARG A 236 3.43 0.96 -22.22
N VAL A 237 2.43 0.63 -23.04
CA VAL A 237 1.23 -0.07 -22.56
C VAL A 237 1.60 -1.51 -22.21
N VAL A 238 1.15 -1.97 -21.04
CA VAL A 238 1.17 -3.40 -20.69
C VAL A 238 -0.25 -3.95 -20.77
N ALA A 239 -1.19 -3.31 -20.07
CA ALA A 239 -2.62 -3.54 -20.16
C ALA A 239 -3.35 -2.22 -19.94
N ASN A 240 -4.25 -1.88 -20.86
CA ASN A 240 -5.12 -0.72 -20.77
C ASN A 240 -6.46 -1.17 -21.37
N THR A 241 -7.38 -1.55 -20.50
CA THR A 241 -8.67 -2.10 -20.89
C THR A 241 -9.79 -1.38 -20.14
N GLN A 242 -11.05 -1.77 -20.34
CA GLN A 242 -12.16 -1.24 -19.55
C GLN A 242 -12.19 -1.77 -18.10
N PHE A 243 -11.21 -2.59 -17.72
CA PHE A 243 -11.09 -3.26 -16.43
C PHE A 243 -9.90 -2.69 -15.65
N GLU A 244 -9.87 -2.91 -14.34
CA GLU A 244 -8.72 -2.50 -13.54
C GLU A 244 -7.60 -3.53 -13.63
N GLU A 245 -6.38 -3.09 -13.93
CA GLU A 245 -5.14 -3.85 -13.85
C GLU A 245 -4.17 -3.29 -12.80
N ARG A 246 -3.72 -4.13 -11.86
CA ARG A 246 -2.86 -3.71 -10.75
C ARG A 246 -1.91 -4.79 -10.24
N SER A 247 -1.03 -4.42 -9.32
CA SER A 247 -0.04 -5.30 -8.67
C SER A 247 0.87 -6.05 -9.65
N GLY A 248 1.21 -5.43 -10.78
CA GLY A 248 2.02 -6.05 -11.83
C GLY A 248 3.43 -6.43 -11.35
N GLN A 249 3.92 -7.59 -11.82
CA GLN A 249 5.28 -8.10 -11.58
C GLN A 249 5.87 -8.69 -12.85
N PHE A 250 7.07 -8.28 -13.21
CA PHE A 250 7.86 -8.95 -14.23
C PHE A 250 8.30 -10.35 -13.78
N SER A 251 8.31 -11.29 -14.72
CA SER A 251 9.00 -12.56 -14.53
C SER A 251 10.52 -12.35 -14.40
N PRO A 252 11.24 -13.27 -13.74
CA PRO A 252 12.69 -13.16 -13.59
C PRO A 252 13.47 -13.13 -14.91
N ASP A 253 12.92 -13.70 -15.98
CA ASP A 253 13.48 -13.68 -17.33
C ASP A 253 13.05 -12.44 -18.16
N GLY A 254 12.15 -11.62 -17.63
CA GLY A 254 11.64 -10.40 -18.28
C GLY A 254 10.72 -10.63 -19.47
N ARG A 255 10.29 -11.87 -19.73
CA ARG A 255 9.44 -12.22 -20.88
C ARG A 255 7.93 -12.16 -20.59
N TRP A 256 7.57 -12.04 -19.31
CA TRP A 256 6.19 -12.11 -18.86
C TRP A 256 5.90 -11.06 -17.80
N VAL A 257 4.64 -10.66 -17.70
CA VAL A 257 4.10 -9.87 -16.59
C VAL A 257 2.94 -10.66 -15.99
N ALA A 258 2.99 -10.87 -14.67
CA ALA A 258 1.84 -11.32 -13.89
C ALA A 258 1.15 -10.10 -13.28
N TYR A 259 -0.17 -10.03 -13.33
CA TYR A 259 -0.94 -8.91 -12.76
C TYR A 259 -2.36 -9.35 -12.36
N GLU A 260 -3.01 -8.51 -11.55
CA GLU A 260 -4.41 -8.66 -11.18
C GLU A 260 -5.31 -7.98 -12.21
N THR A 261 -6.41 -8.61 -12.62
CA THR A 261 -7.48 -7.96 -13.39
C THR A 261 -8.86 -8.32 -12.86
N ASN A 262 -9.80 -7.36 -12.91
CA ASN A 262 -11.21 -7.60 -12.53
C ASN A 262 -12.13 -7.97 -13.72
N GLU A 263 -11.58 -8.29 -14.89
CA GLU A 263 -12.31 -8.67 -16.11
C GLU A 263 -13.36 -9.77 -15.90
N SER A 264 -13.13 -10.70 -14.98
CA SER A 264 -14.06 -11.79 -14.67
C SER A 264 -15.20 -11.41 -13.69
N GLY A 265 -15.29 -10.14 -13.30
CA GLY A 265 -16.19 -9.64 -12.25
C GLY A 265 -15.61 -9.72 -10.84
N ARG A 266 -14.40 -10.24 -10.67
CA ARG A 266 -13.58 -10.24 -9.45
C ARG A 266 -12.10 -10.21 -9.84
N PHE A 267 -11.24 -9.78 -8.92
CA PHE A 267 -9.79 -9.83 -9.17
C PHE A 267 -9.29 -11.27 -9.30
N GLU A 268 -8.65 -11.54 -10.42
CA GLU A 268 -7.93 -12.77 -10.73
C GLU A 268 -6.50 -12.43 -11.15
N VAL A 269 -5.57 -13.34 -10.93
CA VAL A 269 -4.21 -13.25 -11.44
C VAL A 269 -4.14 -13.84 -12.84
N VAL A 270 -3.57 -13.07 -13.76
CA VAL A 270 -3.26 -13.49 -15.12
C VAL A 270 -1.80 -13.25 -15.43
N VAL A 271 -1.27 -13.98 -16.41
CA VAL A 271 0.05 -13.75 -17.00
C VAL A 271 -0.11 -13.34 -18.45
N GLN A 272 0.72 -12.41 -18.91
CA GLN A 272 0.78 -11.95 -20.30
C GLN A 272 2.22 -11.86 -20.78
N SER A 273 2.44 -12.02 -22.08
CA SER A 273 3.74 -11.79 -22.70
C SER A 273 4.18 -10.33 -22.58
N PHE A 274 5.48 -10.11 -22.48
CA PHE A 274 6.13 -8.81 -22.43
C PHE A 274 7.46 -8.88 -23.20
N PRO A 275 7.93 -7.82 -23.89
CA PRO A 275 7.38 -6.45 -23.94
C PRO A 275 6.18 -6.26 -24.87
N GLU A 276 5.94 -7.20 -25.78
CA GLU A 276 4.81 -7.15 -26.71
C GLU A 276 3.61 -7.89 -26.09
N PRO A 277 2.52 -7.18 -25.75
CA PRO A 277 1.33 -7.79 -25.15
C PRO A 277 0.68 -8.77 -26.12
N GLY A 278 0.30 -9.94 -25.61
CA GLY A 278 -0.31 -11.01 -26.41
C GLY A 278 -1.41 -11.72 -25.63
N ALA A 279 -1.53 -13.03 -25.87
CA ALA A 279 -2.44 -13.89 -25.13
C ALA A 279 -2.24 -13.76 -23.60
N ARG A 280 -3.33 -14.02 -22.86
CA ARG A 280 -3.35 -13.97 -21.40
C ARG A 280 -3.68 -15.35 -20.86
N TRP A 281 -2.90 -15.82 -19.90
CA TRP A 281 -3.07 -17.12 -19.27
C TRP A 281 -3.57 -16.94 -17.83
N PRO A 282 -4.70 -17.55 -17.46
CA PRO A 282 -5.19 -17.49 -16.09
C PRO A 282 -4.26 -18.27 -15.14
N VAL A 283 -3.88 -17.62 -14.04
CA VAL A 283 -3.14 -18.24 -12.93
C VAL A 283 -4.09 -18.63 -11.81
N SER A 284 -5.13 -17.82 -11.57
CA SER A 284 -6.21 -18.12 -10.63
C SER A 284 -7.56 -18.14 -11.34
N THR A 285 -8.50 -18.91 -10.77
CA THR A 285 -9.88 -19.05 -11.29
C THR A 285 -10.94 -18.94 -10.20
N SER A 286 -10.56 -18.60 -8.97
CA SER A 286 -11.47 -18.50 -7.81
C SER A 286 -11.14 -17.28 -6.94
N GLY A 287 -10.61 -16.25 -7.58
CA GLY A 287 -10.08 -15.05 -6.94
C GLY A 287 -8.58 -15.18 -6.70
N GLY A 288 -7.86 -14.09 -6.94
CA GLY A 288 -6.44 -14.01 -6.68
C GLY A 288 -5.92 -12.58 -6.73
N MET A 289 -5.03 -12.25 -5.80
CA MET A 289 -4.43 -10.94 -5.64
C MET A 289 -2.94 -11.06 -5.35
N TYR A 290 -2.22 -9.96 -5.54
CA TYR A 290 -0.84 -9.76 -5.12
C TYR A 290 0.17 -10.77 -5.70
N PRO A 291 0.19 -10.99 -7.03
CA PRO A 291 1.11 -11.96 -7.60
C PRO A 291 2.57 -11.64 -7.25
N ARG A 292 3.38 -12.66 -6.99
CA ARG A 292 4.84 -12.59 -6.89
C ARG A 292 5.46 -13.82 -7.55
N TRP A 293 6.44 -13.61 -8.41
CA TRP A 293 7.19 -14.72 -9.00
C TRP A 293 8.16 -15.32 -7.98
N SER A 294 8.38 -16.63 -8.04
CA SER A 294 9.57 -17.24 -7.44
C SER A 294 10.82 -16.74 -8.15
N ALA A 295 11.95 -16.68 -7.43
CA ALA A 295 13.21 -16.17 -7.97
C ALA A 295 13.75 -17.00 -9.16
N ASP A 296 13.40 -18.28 -9.22
CA ASP A 296 13.73 -19.19 -10.33
C ASP A 296 12.70 -19.15 -11.48
N GLY A 297 11.60 -18.40 -11.34
CA GLY A 297 10.56 -18.22 -12.35
C GLY A 297 9.66 -19.43 -12.58
N ARG A 298 9.70 -20.44 -11.69
CA ARG A 298 8.94 -21.68 -11.81
C ARG A 298 7.60 -21.67 -11.09
N GLU A 299 7.36 -20.67 -10.24
CA GLU A 299 6.10 -20.53 -9.53
C GLU A 299 5.63 -19.08 -9.50
N ILE A 300 4.32 -18.91 -9.40
CA ILE A 300 3.68 -17.64 -9.03
C ILE A 300 2.95 -17.86 -7.71
N TYR A 301 3.28 -17.03 -6.73
CA TYR A 301 2.56 -16.93 -5.47
C TYR A 301 1.47 -15.88 -5.59
N PHE A 302 0.30 -16.13 -5.01
CA PHE A 302 -0.77 -15.15 -4.93
C PHE A 302 -1.62 -15.39 -3.68
N MET A 303 -2.40 -14.40 -3.29
CA MET A 303 -3.30 -14.48 -2.14
C MET A 303 -4.77 -14.55 -2.61
N THR A 304 -5.54 -15.48 -2.06
CA THR A 304 -6.99 -15.57 -2.29
C THR A 304 -7.76 -14.54 -1.44
N PRO A 305 -9.05 -14.28 -1.72
CA PRO A 305 -9.85 -13.34 -0.94
C PRO A 305 -9.96 -13.66 0.56
N ASP A 306 -9.86 -14.94 0.95
CA ASP A 306 -9.82 -15.40 2.35
C ASP A 306 -8.40 -15.40 2.95
N SER A 307 -7.47 -14.67 2.31
CA SER A 307 -6.08 -14.50 2.73
C SER A 307 -5.23 -15.79 2.72
N MET A 308 -5.65 -16.87 2.06
CA MET A 308 -4.79 -18.03 1.84
C MET A 308 -3.70 -17.67 0.83
N LEU A 309 -2.44 -17.87 1.22
CA LEU A 309 -1.33 -17.80 0.28
C LEU A 309 -1.28 -19.10 -0.53
N MET A 310 -1.28 -18.96 -1.84
CA MET A 310 -1.26 -20.03 -2.83
C MET A 310 0.04 -19.99 -3.63
N ALA A 311 0.46 -21.13 -4.15
CA ALA A 311 1.51 -21.23 -5.16
C ALA A 311 0.96 -21.95 -6.41
N VAL A 312 1.34 -21.49 -7.60
CA VAL A 312 1.03 -22.14 -8.88
C VAL A 312 2.33 -22.42 -9.61
N PRO A 313 2.64 -23.69 -9.96
CA PRO A 313 3.77 -23.98 -10.83
C PRO A 313 3.48 -23.46 -12.23
N VAL A 314 4.49 -22.85 -12.86
CA VAL A 314 4.38 -22.24 -14.18
C VAL A 314 5.58 -22.58 -15.05
N ALA A 315 5.35 -22.59 -16.37
CA ALA A 315 6.41 -22.77 -17.35
C ALA A 315 6.18 -21.85 -18.55
N GLY A 316 7.16 -21.00 -18.85
CA GLY A 316 7.19 -20.19 -20.07
C GLY A 316 7.94 -20.90 -21.19
N GLY A 317 7.47 -20.75 -22.43
CA GLY A 317 8.08 -21.35 -23.61
C GLY A 317 7.64 -20.68 -24.92
N SER A 318 7.82 -21.40 -26.01
CA SER A 318 7.25 -21.07 -27.32
C SER A 318 6.21 -22.12 -27.67
N SER A 319 5.19 -21.75 -28.44
CA SER A 319 4.16 -22.68 -28.90
C SER A 319 4.77 -23.87 -29.65
N ARG A 320 4.04 -24.99 -29.74
CA ARG A 320 4.49 -26.17 -30.49
C ARG A 320 4.81 -25.89 -31.97
N LEU A 321 4.31 -24.77 -32.50
CA LEU A 321 4.55 -24.28 -33.86
C LEU A 321 5.67 -23.22 -33.93
N GLY A 322 6.27 -22.83 -32.79
CA GLY A 322 7.49 -22.04 -32.68
C GLY A 322 7.34 -20.52 -32.84
N THR A 323 6.15 -20.02 -33.17
CA THR A 323 5.96 -18.60 -33.54
C THR A 323 5.30 -17.73 -32.47
N GLU A 324 4.63 -18.32 -31.48
CA GLU A 324 3.90 -17.57 -30.44
C GLU A 324 4.44 -17.89 -29.05
N PRO A 325 4.45 -16.93 -28.11
CA PRO A 325 4.74 -17.22 -26.71
C PRO A 325 3.75 -18.26 -26.17
N ALA A 326 4.26 -19.28 -25.48
CA ALA A 326 3.43 -20.24 -24.77
C ALA A 326 3.69 -20.15 -23.27
N PHE A 327 2.63 -20.28 -22.49
CA PHE A 327 2.71 -20.30 -21.04
C PHE A 327 1.81 -21.42 -20.53
N GLU A 328 2.32 -22.20 -19.57
CA GLU A 328 1.58 -23.26 -18.92
C GLU A 328 1.43 -22.93 -17.44
N THR A 329 0.21 -23.05 -16.93
CA THR A 329 -0.12 -22.94 -15.52
C THR A 329 -0.55 -24.31 -14.99
N GLY A 330 0.06 -24.74 -13.89
CA GLY A 330 -0.34 -25.95 -13.20
C GLY A 330 -1.49 -25.71 -12.21
N ARG A 331 -1.74 -26.70 -11.34
CA ARG A 331 -2.78 -26.59 -10.32
C ARG A 331 -2.29 -25.75 -9.13
N PRO A 332 -3.05 -24.72 -8.69
CA PRO A 332 -2.73 -23.99 -7.47
C PRO A 332 -2.72 -24.90 -6.23
N VAL A 333 -1.73 -24.72 -5.36
CA VAL A 333 -1.59 -25.42 -4.08
C VAL A 333 -1.59 -24.43 -2.91
N PRO A 334 -2.32 -24.70 -1.82
CA PRO A 334 -2.30 -23.84 -0.63
C PRO A 334 -0.98 -23.97 0.11
N LEU A 335 -0.49 -22.85 0.65
CA LEU A 335 0.69 -22.79 1.52
C LEU A 335 0.28 -22.59 2.98
N PHE A 336 -0.24 -21.41 3.31
CA PHE A 336 -0.69 -21.04 4.66
C PHE A 336 -1.50 -19.73 4.64
N THR A 337 -2.19 -19.41 5.74
CA THR A 337 -2.95 -18.15 5.90
C THR A 337 -2.22 -17.20 6.85
N PRO A 338 -1.51 -16.16 6.35
CA PRO A 338 -0.90 -15.15 7.20
C PRO A 338 -1.94 -14.20 7.83
N ARG A 339 -1.56 -13.56 8.94
CA ARG A 339 -2.38 -12.53 9.60
C ARG A 339 -2.05 -11.16 9.02
N VAL A 340 -2.54 -10.83 7.83
CA VAL A 340 -2.25 -9.53 7.18
C VAL A 340 -3.28 -8.46 7.54
N GLY A 341 -2.83 -7.21 7.63
CA GLY A 341 -3.68 -6.05 7.91
C GLY A 341 -4.62 -5.71 6.75
N GLY A 342 -5.90 -5.56 7.04
CA GLY A 342 -6.98 -5.24 6.09
C GLY A 342 -8.31 -5.62 6.72
N ASP A 343 -9.36 -4.85 6.50
CA ASP A 343 -10.71 -5.08 7.06
C ASP A 343 -11.47 -6.23 6.38
N GLY A 344 -10.75 -7.19 5.78
CA GLY A 344 -11.34 -8.20 4.89
C GLY A 344 -11.84 -7.62 3.56
N SER A 345 -11.73 -6.31 3.32
CA SER A 345 -11.93 -5.71 2.00
C SER A 345 -10.61 -5.64 1.24
N THR A 346 -10.73 -5.72 -0.09
CA THR A 346 -9.71 -5.70 -1.15
C THR A 346 -8.87 -4.40 -1.24
N SER A 347 -8.62 -3.75 -0.10
CA SER A 347 -8.14 -2.38 0.02
C SER A 347 -6.62 -2.19 -0.07
N LEU A 348 -5.80 -3.25 0.03
CA LEU A 348 -4.35 -3.11 -0.19
C LEU A 348 -4.10 -2.98 -1.70
N VAL A 349 -3.32 -1.97 -2.09
CA VAL A 349 -2.90 -1.72 -3.48
C VAL A 349 -1.52 -2.31 -3.79
N ARG A 350 -0.93 -3.06 -2.86
CA ARG A 350 0.39 -3.71 -2.93
C ARG A 350 0.35 -5.07 -2.23
N PRO A 351 1.22 -6.00 -2.62
CA PRO A 351 1.41 -7.25 -1.90
C PRO A 351 1.75 -7.03 -0.42
N PRO A 352 1.06 -7.68 0.53
CA PRO A 352 1.43 -7.63 1.95
C PRO A 352 2.63 -8.51 2.30
N TYR A 353 3.28 -9.09 1.29
CA TYR A 353 4.42 -9.98 1.42
C TYR A 353 5.47 -9.74 0.32
N ALA A 354 6.70 -10.11 0.64
CA ALA A 354 7.81 -10.26 -0.29
C ALA A 354 8.34 -11.70 -0.24
N VAL A 355 9.00 -12.13 -1.30
CA VAL A 355 9.58 -13.49 -1.41
C VAL A 355 11.08 -13.35 -1.60
N LEU A 356 11.86 -14.02 -0.76
CA LEU A 356 13.31 -14.09 -0.87
C LEU A 356 13.72 -15.22 -1.84
N GLY A 357 14.93 -15.14 -2.40
CA GLY A 357 15.42 -16.11 -3.38
C GLY A 357 15.48 -17.56 -2.90
N ASP A 358 15.50 -17.79 -1.58
CA ASP A 358 15.45 -19.12 -0.95
C ASP A 358 14.02 -19.65 -0.72
N GLY A 359 12.99 -18.89 -1.13
CA GLY A 359 11.58 -19.27 -1.00
C GLY A 359 10.94 -18.90 0.34
N ARG A 360 11.63 -18.17 1.22
CA ARG A 360 11.02 -17.60 2.44
C ARG A 360 10.18 -16.36 2.12
N PHE A 361 9.17 -16.13 2.95
CA PHE A 361 8.23 -15.03 2.84
C PHE A 361 8.48 -14.03 3.97
N LEU A 362 8.68 -12.76 3.61
CA LEU A 362 8.62 -11.67 4.57
C LEU A 362 7.22 -11.06 4.52
N ILE A 363 6.53 -11.01 5.66
CA ILE A 363 5.12 -10.59 5.73
C ILE A 363 4.98 -9.54 6.82
N ASN A 364 4.24 -8.45 6.55
CA ASN A 364 3.82 -7.54 7.61
C ASN A 364 2.58 -8.09 8.29
N GLU A 365 2.76 -8.74 9.43
CA GLU A 365 1.69 -9.45 10.13
C GLU A 365 1.15 -8.68 11.31
N LEU A 366 -0.18 -8.67 11.43
CA LEU A 366 -0.89 -8.20 12.60
C LEU A 366 -0.47 -9.00 13.83
N MET A 367 -0.01 -8.27 14.84
CA MET A 367 0.16 -8.80 16.17
C MET A 367 -1.22 -9.05 16.79
N GLU A 368 -1.30 -9.99 17.72
CA GLU A 368 -2.52 -10.17 18.50
C GLU A 368 -2.85 -8.87 19.24
N SER A 369 -3.91 -8.19 18.78
CA SER A 369 -4.51 -7.13 19.56
C SER A 369 -5.42 -7.78 20.59
N THR A 370 -5.32 -7.33 21.84
CA THR A 370 -6.43 -7.50 22.77
C THR A 370 -7.62 -6.81 22.14
N THR A 371 -8.65 -7.56 21.74
CA THR A 371 -9.89 -6.97 21.24
C THR A 371 -10.46 -6.08 22.33
N THR A 372 -10.33 -4.78 22.12
CA THR A 372 -10.89 -3.77 23.01
C THR A 372 -12.37 -3.60 22.69
N PRO A 373 -13.25 -3.65 23.69
CA PRO A 373 -14.67 -3.44 23.47
C PRO A 373 -14.92 -2.03 22.93
N ILE A 374 -15.99 -1.88 22.15
CA ILE A 374 -16.51 -0.55 21.82
C ILE A 374 -17.12 0.01 23.11
N THR A 375 -16.69 1.20 23.49
CA THR A 375 -17.26 1.95 24.62
C THR A 375 -18.27 2.94 24.08
N LEU A 376 -19.44 2.99 24.71
CA LEU A 376 -20.50 3.94 24.39
C LEU A 376 -20.67 4.93 25.54
N LEU A 377 -20.43 6.21 25.27
CA LEU A 377 -20.74 7.30 26.18
C LEU A 377 -22.17 7.77 25.93
N LEU A 378 -23.03 7.52 26.92
CA LEU A 378 -24.41 7.97 26.91
C LEU A 378 -24.53 9.32 27.60
N ASN A 379 -25.25 10.26 26.99
CA ASN A 379 -25.56 11.57 27.57
C ASN A 379 -24.34 12.36 28.07
N TRP A 380 -23.24 12.37 27.30
CA TRP A 380 -22.05 13.12 27.69
C TRP A 380 -22.37 14.61 27.84
N ARG A 381 -21.92 15.20 28.96
CA ARG A 381 -22.00 16.63 29.26
C ARG A 381 -20.66 17.08 29.84
N PRO A 382 -20.10 18.22 29.39
CA PRO A 382 -18.80 18.72 29.82
C PRO A 382 -18.76 19.16 31.29
#